data_AF-W1XTB0-F1
#
_entry.id   AF-W1XTB0-F1
#
_cell.length_a   1.000
_cell.length_b   1.000
_cell.length_c   1.000
_cell.angle_alpha   90.00
_cell.angle_beta   90.00
_cell.angle_gamma   90.00
#
_symmetry.space_group_name_H-M   'P 1'
#
loop_
_entity.id
_entity.type
_entity.pdbx_description
1 polymer ?
#
loop_
_entity_poly.entity_id
_entity_poly.type
_entity_poly.pdbx_seq_one_letter_code
_entity_poly.pdbx_strand_id
1 'polypeptide(L)'
;TKMDTNGVTIKDGANEATKLTKDGLQINDGGNKAVTVNKDGLTIENGPKVTKDGIDAAGKKVTNVADGNVAKGSKDAVNGGQLHTAIEDIKS
;
A
#
# COMPACT_ATOMS: atom_id res chain seq x y z
N THR A 1 -15.48 -13.83 18.72
CA THR A 1 -14.35 -12.94 19.01
C THR A 1 -13.76 -13.36 20.35
N LYS A 2 -12.44 -13.31 20.51
CA LYS A 2 -11.78 -13.49 21.81
C LYS A 2 -11.11 -12.18 22.16
N MET A 3 -11.56 -11.56 23.25
CA MET A 3 -10.90 -10.42 23.87
C MET A 3 -10.14 -10.95 25.08
N ASP A 4 -8.84 -10.68 25.14
CA ASP A 4 -8.01 -10.98 26.32
C ASP A 4 -6.94 -9.90 26.49
N THR A 5 -6.05 -10.05 27.47
CA THR A 5 -4.97 -9.08 27.75
C THR A 5 -3.99 -8.89 26.58
N ASN A 6 -4.01 -9.77 25.58
CA ASN A 6 -3.19 -9.66 24.38
C ASN A 6 -3.90 -8.90 23.25
N GLY A 7 -5.19 -8.55 23.42
CA GLY A 7 -5.97 -7.75 22.49
C GLY A 7 -7.22 -8.46 21.98
N VAL A 8 -7.60 -8.17 20.72
CA VAL A 8 -8.80 -8.71 20.08
C VAL A 8 -8.40 -9.63 18.94
N THR A 9 -8.91 -10.85 18.96
CA THR A 9 -8.80 -11.79 17.84
C THR A 9 -10.19 -12.19 17.34
N ILE A 10 -10.41 -12.02 16.04
CA ILE A 10 -11.60 -12.45 15.32
C ILE A 10 -11.16 -13.57 14.39
N LYS A 11 -11.70 -14.78 14.58
CA LYS A 11 -11.45 -15.92 13.71
C LYS A 11 -12.62 -16.11 12.75
N ASP A 12 -12.34 -16.43 11.50
CA ASP A 12 -13.34 -16.91 10.56
C ASP A 12 -13.62 -18.42 10.74
N GLY A 13 -14.46 -19.00 9.88
CA GLY A 13 -14.78 -20.43 9.90
C GLY A 13 -13.61 -21.35 9.49
N ALA A 14 -12.59 -20.81 8.83
CA ALA A 14 -11.36 -21.49 8.43
C ALA A 14 -10.23 -21.35 9.48
N ASN A 15 -10.51 -20.70 10.62
CA ASN A 15 -9.57 -20.37 11.69
C ASN A 15 -8.48 -19.35 11.29
N GLU A 16 -8.69 -18.64 10.19
CA GLU A 16 -7.93 -17.44 9.83
C GLU A 16 -8.33 -16.28 10.74
N ALA A 17 -7.37 -15.42 11.08
CA ALA A 17 -7.55 -14.44 12.12
C ALA A 17 -7.30 -13.01 11.66
N THR A 18 -8.24 -12.12 11.99
CA THR A 18 -7.97 -10.70 12.14
C THR A 18 -7.62 -10.42 13.60
N LYS A 19 -6.45 -9.84 13.85
CA LYS A 19 -5.90 -9.60 15.18
C LYS A 19 -5.59 -8.12 15.35
N LEU A 20 -6.04 -7.52 16.45
CA LEU A 20 -5.54 -6.24 16.95
C LEU A 20 -4.82 -6.47 18.27
N THR A 21 -3.50 -6.32 18.28
CA THR A 21 -2.62 -6.65 19.41
C THR A 21 -1.57 -5.56 19.63
N LYS A 22 -0.65 -5.77 20.58
CA LYS A 22 0.53 -4.89 20.77
C LYS A 22 1.40 -4.72 19.51
N ASP A 23 1.35 -5.69 18.60
CA ASP A 23 2.14 -5.70 17.36
C ASP A 23 1.42 -5.01 16.20
N GLY A 24 0.22 -4.47 16.44
CA GLY A 24 -0.61 -3.76 15.47
C GLY A 24 -1.82 -4.56 15.00
N LEU A 25 -2.34 -4.17 13.84
CA LEU A 25 -3.42 -4.86 13.14
C LEU A 25 -2.82 -5.86 12.15
N GLN A 26 -3.27 -7.11 12.22
CA GLN A 26 -2.95 -8.16 11.26
C GLN A 26 -4.27 -8.73 10.73
N ILE A 27 -4.44 -8.76 9.41
CA ILE A 27 -5.58 -9.38 8.75
C ILE A 27 -5.01 -10.52 7.91
N ASN A 28 -5.38 -11.76 8.23
CA ASN A 28 -5.06 -12.92 7.40
C ASN A 28 -6.33 -13.44 6.71
N ASP A 29 -6.22 -13.77 5.43
CA ASP A 29 -7.31 -14.32 4.61
C ASP A 29 -6.81 -15.57 3.86
N GLY A 30 -6.35 -16.60 4.60
CA GLY A 30 -6.15 -17.99 4.16
C GLY A 30 -5.27 -18.27 2.93
N GLY A 31 -4.78 -17.24 2.24
CA GLY A 31 -4.25 -17.27 0.89
C GLY A 31 -3.07 -16.31 0.70
N ASN A 32 -2.26 -16.11 1.75
CA ASN A 32 -1.03 -15.31 1.75
C ASN A 32 -1.23 -13.82 1.38
N LYS A 33 -2.35 -13.23 1.81
CA LYS A 33 -2.57 -11.77 1.77
C LYS A 33 -2.65 -11.21 3.18
N ALA A 34 -1.59 -11.46 3.96
CA ALA A 34 -1.48 -10.82 5.26
C ALA A 34 -1.36 -9.30 5.06
N VAL A 35 -2.36 -8.54 5.52
CA VAL A 35 -2.22 -7.10 5.68
C VAL A 35 -1.76 -6.84 7.11
N THR A 36 -0.63 -6.16 7.25
CA THR A 36 -0.09 -5.72 8.53
C THR A 36 -0.06 -4.21 8.60
N VAL A 37 -0.62 -3.63 9.66
CA VAL A 37 -0.46 -2.21 10.01
C VAL A 37 0.17 -2.14 11.40
N ASN A 38 1.40 -1.67 11.47
CA ASN A 38 2.17 -1.61 12.71
C ASN A 38 3.11 -0.40 12.74
N LYS A 39 4.07 -0.38 13.68
CA LYS A 39 5.05 0.70 13.83
C LYS A 39 5.92 0.96 12.59
N ASP A 40 6.04 -0.01 11.69
CA ASP A 40 6.86 0.09 10.48
C ASP A 40 6.03 0.61 9.29
N GLY A 41 4.70 0.56 9.37
CA GLY A 41 3.75 1.07 8.38
C GLY A 41 2.67 0.06 7.98
N LEU A 42 2.19 0.16 6.74
CA LEU A 42 1.26 -0.74 6.08
C LEU A 42 2.04 -1.67 5.12
N THR A 43 1.91 -2.98 5.31
CA THR A 43 2.46 -3.99 4.41
C THR A 43 1.37 -4.94 3.95
N ILE A 44 1.33 -5.22 2.65
CA ILE A 44 0.55 -6.31 2.08
C ILE A 44 1.54 -7.37 1.62
N GLU A 45 1.43 -8.58 2.14
CA GLU A 45 2.31 -9.69 1.74
C GLU A 45 2.24 -9.93 0.22
N ASN A 46 3.41 -10.07 -0.41
CA ASN A 46 3.55 -10.18 -1.88
C ASN A 46 2.90 -9.03 -2.68
N GLY A 47 2.66 -7.89 -2.04
CA GLY A 47 1.98 -6.73 -2.60
C GLY A 47 2.65 -5.41 -2.24
N PRO A 48 2.00 -4.28 -2.58
CA PRO A 48 2.50 -2.95 -2.25
C PRO A 48 2.67 -2.75 -0.74
N LYS A 49 3.63 -1.90 -0.37
CA LYS A 49 3.86 -1.47 1.02
C LYS A 49 4.09 0.03 1.13
N VAL A 50 3.64 0.59 2.23
CA VAL A 50 3.89 1.98 2.66
C VAL A 50 4.53 1.90 4.03
N THR A 51 5.82 2.19 4.10
CA THR A 51 6.61 2.06 5.33
C THR A 51 7.35 3.35 5.64
N LYS A 52 8.01 3.39 6.81
CA LYS A 52 8.94 4.48 7.15
C LYS A 52 10.05 4.71 6.11
N ASP A 53 10.37 3.69 5.31
CA ASP A 53 11.41 3.76 4.28
C ASP A 53 10.87 4.24 2.91
N GLY A 54 9.55 4.44 2.80
CA GLY A 54 8.87 4.93 1.59
C GLY A 54 7.78 3.99 1.08
N ILE A 55 7.44 4.16 -0.21
CA ILE A 55 6.39 3.41 -0.90
C ILE A 55 7.04 2.46 -1.90
N ASP A 56 6.64 1.18 -1.86
CA ASP A 56 7.03 0.18 -2.86
C ASP A 56 5.76 -0.40 -3.49
N ALA A 57 5.64 -0.28 -4.82
CA ALA A 57 4.50 -0.76 -5.59
C ALA A 57 4.57 -2.25 -5.94
N ALA A 58 5.63 -2.97 -5.55
CA ALA A 58 5.82 -4.40 -5.77
C ALA A 58 5.64 -4.82 -7.25
N GLY A 59 6.23 -4.03 -8.15
CA GLY A 59 6.17 -4.24 -9.60
C GLY A 59 4.77 -4.05 -10.22
N LYS A 60 3.82 -3.45 -9.50
CA LYS A 60 2.49 -3.14 -10.01
C LYS A 60 2.43 -1.73 -10.58
N LYS A 61 1.50 -1.49 -11.51
CA LYS A 61 1.21 -0.15 -12.03
C LYS A 61 0.55 0.70 -10.94
N VAL A 62 0.94 1.97 -10.85
CA VAL A 62 0.21 2.98 -10.08
C VAL A 62 -0.69 3.72 -11.05
N THR A 63 -2.00 3.46 -10.96
CA THR A 63 -3.02 4.03 -11.86
C THR A 63 -3.81 5.15 -11.18
N ASN A 64 -4.57 5.92 -11.95
CA ASN A 64 -5.38 7.04 -11.46
C ASN A 64 -4.54 8.13 -10.76
N VAL A 65 -3.34 8.37 -11.28
CA VAL A 65 -2.49 9.49 -10.87
C VAL A 65 -2.97 10.71 -11.65
N ALA A 66 -3.54 11.68 -10.94
CA ALA A 66 -3.89 12.99 -11.52
C ALA A 66 -2.63 13.67 -12.08
N ASP A 67 -2.81 14.63 -12.98
CA ASP A 67 -1.68 15.37 -13.53
C ASP A 67 -0.90 16.07 -12.40
N GLY A 68 0.38 15.75 -12.30
CA GLY A 68 1.27 16.40 -11.35
C GLY A 68 1.67 17.79 -11.85
N ASN A 69 2.03 18.71 -10.95
CA ASN A 69 2.57 19.99 -11.37
C ASN A 69 3.96 19.82 -11.98
N VAL A 70 4.13 20.09 -13.27
CA VAL A 70 5.44 20.01 -13.97
C VAL A 70 6.14 21.37 -13.86
N ALA A 71 6.76 21.63 -12.71
CA ALA A 71 7.45 22.87 -12.42
C ALA A 71 8.74 22.64 -11.61
N LYS A 72 9.65 23.63 -11.62
CA LYS A 72 10.91 23.56 -10.87
C LYS A 72 10.63 23.35 -9.37
N GLY A 73 11.19 22.29 -8.82
CA GLY A 73 11.07 21.95 -7.40
C GLY A 73 9.83 21.12 -7.04
N SER A 74 8.95 20.82 -8.01
CA SER A 74 7.78 19.95 -7.78
C SER A 74 8.17 18.58 -7.24
N LYS A 75 7.30 18.03 -6.40
CA LYS A 75 7.40 16.70 -5.80
C LYS A 75 6.21 15.80 -6.16
N ASP A 76 5.35 16.29 -7.06
CA ASP A 76 4.20 15.53 -7.51
C ASP A 76 4.65 14.40 -8.44
N ALA A 77 3.95 13.27 -8.36
CA ALA A 77 4.11 12.23 -9.36
C ALA A 77 3.54 12.72 -10.70
N VAL A 78 4.23 12.42 -11.80
CA VAL A 78 3.72 12.64 -13.16
C VAL A 78 3.14 11.33 -13.72
N ASN A 79 2.09 11.44 -14.52
CA ASN A 79 1.48 10.27 -15.17
C ASN A 79 1.96 10.10 -16.62
N GLY A 80 1.53 9.01 -17.26
CA GLY A 80 1.89 8.70 -18.64
C GLY A 80 1.36 9.70 -19.68
N GLY A 81 0.23 10.36 -19.42
CA GLY A 81 -0.33 11.38 -20.31
C GLY A 81 0.59 12.61 -20.42
N GLN A 82 1.10 13.09 -19.29
CA GLN A 82 2.04 14.20 -19.24
C GLN A 82 3.37 13.87 -19.94
N LEU A 83 3.90 12.65 -19.74
CA LEU A 83 5.10 12.20 -20.45
C LEU A 83 4.87 12.11 -21.96
N HIS A 84 3.70 11.62 -22.39
CA HIS A 84 3.34 11.55 -23.80
C HIS A 84 3.30 12.94 -24.45
N THR A 85 2.65 13.93 -23.83
CA THR A 85 2.61 15.32 -24.31
C THR A 85 4.02 15.89 -24.48
N ALA A 86 4.88 15.73 -23.47
CA ALA A 86 6.26 16.22 -23.56
C ALA A 86 7.07 15.58 -24.72
N ILE A 87 6.78 14.30 -25.04
CA ILE A 87 7.42 13.61 -26.18
C ILE A 87 6.91 14.17 -27.51
N GLU A 88 5.61 14.45 -27.63
CA GLU A 88 5.04 15.03 -28.86
C GLU A 88 5.59 16.45 -29.10
N ASP A 89 5.71 17.27 -28.06
CA ASP A 89 6.26 18.64 -28.14
C ASP A 89 7.73 18.67 -28.62
N ILE A 90 8.50 17.59 -28.43
CA ILE A 90 9.90 17.49 -28.89
C ILE A 90 9.99 17.07 -30.36
N LYS A 91 8.99 16.34 -30.86
CA LYS A 91 8.98 15.85 -32.25
C LYS A 91 8.65 16.94 -33.27
N SER A 92 7.95 17.98 -32.85
CA SER A 92 7.58 19.15 -33.66
C SER A 92 8.73 20.14 -33.83
#